data_AF-A0A938R6H0-F1
#
_entry.id   AF-A0A938R6H0-F1
#
_cell.length_a   1.000
_cell.length_b   1.000
_cell.length_c   1.000
_cell.angle_alpha   90.00
_cell.angle_beta   90.00
_cell.angle_gamma   90.00
#
_symmetry.space_group_name_H-M   'P 1'
#
loop_
_entity.id
_entity.type
_entity.pdbx_description
1 polymer ?
#
loop_
_entity_poly.entity_id
_entity_poly.type
_entity_poly.pdbx_seq_one_letter_code
_entity_poly.pdbx_strand_id
1 'polypeptide(L)'
;MMKKRDKNNQLRQLKEKRRKIDLIDQKLLSQLNQRLSIALEIGKIKRERGEKIYNPKRENEILERLNLKNRGPLKGEDLKKIFKKIMIVCRKSQR
;
A
#
# COMPACT_ATOMS: atom_id res chain seq x y z
N MET A 1 31.72 -29.99 12.20
CA MET A 1 31.76 -28.54 12.47
C MET A 1 31.28 -27.64 11.31
N MET A 2 31.12 -28.12 10.05
CA MET A 2 30.59 -27.32 8.92
C MET A 2 29.09 -26.95 9.03
N LYS A 3 28.20 -27.87 9.43
CA LYS A 3 26.73 -27.62 9.49
C LYS A 3 26.31 -26.44 10.39
N LYS A 4 27.08 -26.13 11.45
CA LYS A 4 26.82 -25.01 12.37
C LYS A 4 27.15 -23.66 11.73
N ARG A 5 28.18 -23.61 10.87
CA ARG A 5 28.59 -22.40 10.14
C ARG A 5 27.57 -22.02 9.09
N ASP A 6 27.04 -22.99 8.35
CA ASP A 6 26.02 -22.76 7.32
C ASP A 6 24.69 -22.27 7.92
N LYS A 7 24.26 -22.86 9.04
CA LYS A 7 23.08 -22.41 9.79
C LYS A 7 23.24 -20.97 10.32
N ASN A 8 24.43 -20.63 10.80
CA ASN A 8 24.74 -19.26 11.25
C ASN A 8 24.73 -18.26 10.08
N ASN A 9 25.18 -18.68 8.88
CA ASN A 9 25.14 -17.85 7.69
C ASN A 9 23.71 -17.61 7.20
N GLN A 10 22.88 -18.66 7.14
CA GLN A 10 21.45 -18.54 6.81
C GLN A 10 20.71 -17.62 7.78
N LEU A 11 21.01 -17.71 9.08
CA LEU A 11 20.42 -16.82 10.09
C LEU A 11 20.82 -15.35 9.87
N ARG A 12 22.07 -15.08 9.48
CA ARG A 12 22.51 -13.71 9.13
C ARG A 12 21.78 -13.19 7.89
N GLN A 13 21.71 -13.98 6.82
CA GLN A 13 20.99 -13.61 5.60
C GLN A 13 19.51 -13.32 5.89
N LEU A 14 18.85 -14.16 6.69
CA LEU A 14 17.46 -13.95 7.09
C LEU A 14 17.29 -12.62 7.84
N LYS A 15 18.17 -12.33 8.80
CA LYS A 15 18.15 -11.05 9.54
C LYS A 15 18.33 -9.85 8.61
N GLU A 16 19.24 -9.93 7.65
CA GLU A 16 19.45 -8.87 6.67
C GLU A 16 18.23 -8.65 5.76
N LYS A 17 17.58 -9.73 5.29
CA LYS A 17 16.36 -9.61 4.48
C LYS A 17 15.21 -8.99 5.29
N ARG A 18 15.05 -9.37 6.56
CA ARG A 18 14.05 -8.77 7.46
C ARG A 18 14.28 -7.27 7.65
N ARG A 19 15.53 -6.85 7.91
CA ARG A 19 15.87 -5.42 7.99
C ARG A 19 15.51 -4.65 6.72
N LYS A 20 15.70 -5.26 5.54
CA LYS A 20 15.28 -4.65 4.27
C LYS A 20 13.76 -4.51 4.17
N ILE A 21 12.99 -5.48 4.66
CA ILE A 21 11.53 -5.41 4.74
C ILE A 21 11.12 -4.29 5.70
N ASP A 22 11.71 -4.20 6.90
CA ASP A 22 11.38 -3.15 7.88
C ASP A 22 11.55 -1.75 7.29
N LEU A 23 12.63 -1.53 6.51
CA LEU A 23 12.87 -0.26 5.81
C LEU A 23 11.86 0.03 4.70
N ILE A 24 11.37 -1.00 4.01
CA ILE A 24 10.31 -0.86 3.01
C ILE A 24 9.00 -0.52 3.72
N ASP A 25 8.68 -1.19 4.82
CA ASP A 25 7.46 -0.97 5.59
C ASP A 25 7.38 0.46 6.13
N GLN A 26 8.50 1.03 6.60
CA GLN A 26 8.56 2.44 6.99
C GLN A 26 8.23 3.38 5.83
N LYS A 27 8.72 3.09 4.62
CA LYS A 27 8.40 3.88 3.42
C LYS A 27 6.93 3.73 3.02
N LEU A 28 6.39 2.52 3.10
CA LEU A 28 4.97 2.26 2.85
C LEU A 28 4.10 3.04 3.85
N LEU A 29 4.42 3.00 5.14
CA LEU A 29 3.71 3.76 6.17
C LEU A 29 3.68 5.26 5.86
N SER A 30 4.84 5.84 5.53
CA SER A 30 4.94 7.25 5.15
C SER A 30 4.06 7.59 3.94
N GLN A 31 4.12 6.78 2.88
CA GLN A 31 3.31 6.97 1.68
C GLN A 31 1.81 6.81 1.94
N LEU A 32 1.42 5.87 2.81
CA LEU A 32 0.02 5.68 3.20
C LEU A 32 -0.51 6.88 3.98
N ASN A 33 0.27 7.42 4.92
CA ASN A 33 -0.09 8.62 5.67
C ASN A 33 -0.23 9.84 4.75
N GLN A 34 0.70 10.05 3.82
CA GLN A 34 0.60 11.12 2.84
C GLN A 34 -0.65 10.97 1.97
N ARG A 35 -0.94 9.77 1.48
CA ARG A 35 -2.15 9.48 0.72
C ARG A 35 -3.42 9.76 1.52
N LEU A 36 -3.43 9.44 2.82
CA LEU A 36 -4.56 9.69 3.70
C LEU A 36 -4.76 11.20 3.94
N SER A 37 -3.70 11.98 4.14
CA SER A 37 -3.78 13.43 4.28
C SER A 37 -4.46 14.08 3.08
N ILE A 38 -4.01 13.72 1.87
CA ILE A 38 -4.62 14.20 0.62
C ILE A 38 -6.08 13.74 0.52
N ALA A 39 -6.37 12.51 0.94
CA ALA A 39 -7.75 12.02 0.96
C ALA A 39 -8.63 12.89 1.87
N LEU A 40 -8.18 13.27 3.07
CA LEU A 40 -8.91 14.15 3.98
C LEU A 40 -9.23 15.51 3.35
N GLU A 41 -8.25 16.12 2.67
CA GLU A 41 -8.44 17.37 1.93
C GLU A 41 -9.51 17.22 0.83
N ILE A 42 -9.46 16.14 0.05
CA ILE A 42 -10.50 15.82 -0.94
C ILE A 42 -11.87 15.68 -0.26
N GLY A 43 -11.93 15.09 0.93
CA GLY A 43 -13.15 14.97 1.72
C GLY A 43 -13.75 16.33 2.06
N LYS A 44 -12.92 17.29 2.49
CA LYS A 44 -13.35 18.68 2.77
C LYS A 44 -13.97 19.33 1.54
N ILE A 45 -13.25 19.30 0.41
CA ILE A 45 -13.69 19.88 -0.87
C ILE A 45 -15.03 19.26 -1.31
N LYS A 46 -15.19 17.94 -1.20
CA LYS A 46 -16.43 17.27 -1.56
C LYS A 46 -17.61 17.67 -0.68
N ARG A 47 -17.39 17.84 0.62
CA ARG A 47 -18.43 18.31 1.54
C ARG A 47 -18.88 19.73 1.20
N GLU A 48 -17.92 20.63 0.94
CA GLU A 48 -18.21 22.01 0.52
C GLU A 48 -19.00 22.07 -0.79
N ARG A 49 -18.76 21.12 -1.70
CA ARG A 49 -19.45 21.00 -3.00
C ARG A 49 -20.72 20.16 -2.97
N GLY A 50 -21.11 19.59 -1.82
CA GLY A 50 -22.26 18.67 -1.73
C GLY A 50 -22.08 17.35 -2.50
N GLU A 51 -20.84 16.95 -2.81
CA GLU A 51 -20.54 15.75 -3.59
C GLU A 51 -20.42 14.49 -2.74
N LYS A 52 -20.79 13.34 -3.33
CA LYS A 52 -20.62 12.04 -2.68
C LYS A 52 -19.13 11.68 -2.54
N ILE A 53 -18.77 11.23 -1.33
CA ILE A 53 -17.41 10.74 -1.04
C ILE A 53 -17.10 9.50 -1.88
N TYR A 54 -18.02 8.53 -1.96
CA TYR A 54 -17.83 7.30 -2.72
C TYR A 54 -18.07 7.50 -4.22
N ASN A 55 -17.08 7.16 -5.04
CA ASN A 55 -17.17 7.17 -6.49
C ASN A 55 -16.57 5.86 -7.05
N PRO A 56 -17.40 4.86 -7.40
CA PRO A 56 -16.91 3.56 -7.86
C PRO A 56 -16.14 3.63 -9.18
N LYS A 57 -16.56 4.51 -10.11
CA LYS A 57 -15.86 4.71 -11.38
C LYS A 57 -14.42 5.16 -11.13
N ARG A 58 -14.24 6.14 -10.24
CA ARG A 58 -12.91 6.64 -9.88
C ARG A 58 -12.03 5.57 -9.24
N GLU A 59 -12.58 4.70 -8.40
CA GLU A 59 -11.82 3.61 -7.78
C GLU A 59 -11.38 2.56 -8.81
N ASN A 60 -12.25 2.23 -9.78
CA ASN A 60 -11.91 1.31 -10.86
C ASN A 60 -10.78 1.86 -11.76
N GLU A 61 -10.85 3.13 -12.15
CA GLU A 61 -9.78 3.80 -12.92
C GLU A 61 -8.42 3.73 -12.21
N ILE A 62 -8.40 3.90 -10.87
CA ILE A 62 -7.18 3.80 -10.08
C ILE A 62 -6.63 2.37 -10.14
N LEU A 63 -7.48 1.36 -9.98
CA LEU A 63 -7.07 -0.04 -9.99
C LEU A 63 -6.54 -0.49 -11.36
N GLU A 64 -7.22 -0.11 -12.44
CA GLU A 64 -6.79 -0.41 -13.81
C GLU A 64 -5.42 0.21 -14.09
N ARG A 65 -5.26 1.50 -13.79
CA ARG A 65 -3.99 2.20 -13.96
C ARG A 65 -2.87 1.57 -13.15
N LEU A 66 -3.12 1.15 -11.90
CA LEU A 66 -2.11 0.49 -11.07
C LEU A 66 -1.75 -0.89 -11.61
N ASN A 67 -2.74 -1.64 -12.10
CA ASN A 67 -2.53 -2.94 -12.71
C ASN A 67 -1.66 -2.84 -13.98
N LEU A 68 -1.91 -1.85 -14.83
CA LEU A 68 -1.10 -1.58 -16.03
C LEU A 68 0.34 -1.17 -15.71
N LYS A 69 0.55 -0.47 -14.58
CA LYS A 69 1.88 -0.04 -14.13
C LYS A 69 2.66 -1.11 -13.38
N ASN A 70 2.00 -2.20 -12.98
CA ASN A 70 2.64 -3.25 -12.19
C ASN A 70 3.55 -4.13 -13.07
N ARG A 71 4.86 -3.92 -12.96
CA ARG A 71 5.90 -4.72 -13.61
C ARG A 71 6.63 -5.67 -12.63
N GLY A 72 6.13 -5.75 -11.40
CA GLY A 72 6.72 -6.56 -10.33
C GLY A 72 6.08 -7.93 -10.21
N PRO A 73 6.56 -8.76 -9.26
CA PRO A 73 6.05 -10.11 -9.04
C PRO A 73 4.67 -10.17 -8.39
N LEU A 74 4.07 -9.03 -8.04
CA LEU A 74 2.75 -8.96 -7.41
C LEU A 74 1.67 -9.34 -8.44
N LYS A 75 0.83 -10.33 -8.12
CA LYS A 75 -0.28 -10.71 -8.99
C LYS A 75 -1.35 -9.61 -9.03
N GLY A 76 -1.98 -9.43 -10.19
CA GLY A 76 -3.00 -8.39 -10.38
C GLY A 76 -4.19 -8.52 -9.43
N GLU A 77 -4.59 -9.74 -9.07
CA GLU A 77 -5.65 -9.96 -8.09
C GLU A 77 -5.30 -9.43 -6.68
N ASP A 78 -4.06 -9.66 -6.23
CA ASP A 78 -3.62 -9.27 -4.89
C ASP A 78 -3.33 -7.78 -4.82
N LEU A 79 -2.81 -7.20 -5.91
CA LEU A 79 -2.75 -5.75 -6.10
C LEU A 79 -4.14 -5.13 -5.90
N LYS A 80 -5.16 -5.67 -6.57
CA LYS A 80 -6.53 -5.16 -6.41
C LYS A 80 -7.02 -5.28 -4.96
N LYS A 81 -6.77 -6.40 -4.27
CA LYS A 81 -7.16 -6.61 -2.87
C LYS A 81 -6.51 -5.56 -1.96
N ILE A 82 -5.20 -5.35 -2.09
CA ILE A 82 -4.43 -4.38 -1.27
C ILE A 82 -4.95 -2.96 -1.50
N PHE A 83 -5.01 -2.50 -2.75
CA PHE A 83 -5.40 -1.13 -3.04
C PHE A 83 -6.86 -0.84 -2.74
N LYS A 84 -7.78 -1.81 -2.91
CA LYS A 84 -9.16 -1.67 -2.43
C LYS A 84 -9.22 -1.43 -0.93
N LYS A 85 -8.43 -2.16 -0.13
CA LYS A 85 -8.40 -1.97 1.33
C LYS A 85 -7.88 -0.58 1.70
N ILE A 86 -6.81 -0.12 1.07
CA ILE A 86 -6.28 1.24 1.25
C ILE A 86 -7.36 2.28 0.91
N MET A 87 -8.04 2.14 -0.23
CA MET A 87 -9.12 3.05 -0.64
C MET A 87 -10.27 3.07 0.36
N ILE A 88 -10.70 1.90 0.86
CA ILE A 88 -11.76 1.80 1.87
C ILE A 88 -11.38 2.57 3.14
N VAL A 89 -10.16 2.40 3.65
CA VAL A 89 -9.71 3.10 4.86
C VAL A 89 -9.69 4.61 4.65
N CYS A 90 -9.06 5.10 3.57
CA CYS A 90 -9.02 6.54 3.30
C CYS A 90 -10.42 7.14 3.09
N ARG A 91 -11.31 6.41 2.42
CA ARG A 91 -12.69 6.84 2.20
C ARG A 91 -13.49 6.95 3.50
N LYS A 92 -13.26 6.03 4.46
CA LYS A 92 -13.90 6.09 5.77
C LYS A 92 -13.47 7.34 6.55
N SER A 93 -12.20 7.72 6.44
CA SER A 93 -11.66 8.93 7.09
C SER A 93 -12.10 10.24 6.45
N GLN A 94 -12.61 10.22 5.20
CA GLN A 94 -13.11 11.41 4.49
C GLN A 94 -14.47 11.91 4.99
N ARG A 95 -15.20 11.07 5.74
CA ARG A 95 -16.52 11.40 6.28
C ARG A 95 -16.40 12.45 7.37
#